data_AF-A0AAD4H541-F1
#
_entry.id   AF-A0AAD4H541-F1
#
_cell.length_a   1.000
_cell.length_b   1.000
_cell.length_c   1.000
_cell.angle_alpha   90.00
_cell.angle_beta   90.00
_cell.angle_gamma   90.00
#
_symmetry.space_group_name_H-M   'P 1'
#
loop_
_entity.id
_entity.type
_entity.pdbx_description
1 polymer ?
#
loop_
_entity_poly.entity_id
_entity_poly.type
_entity_poly.pdbx_seq_one_letter_code
_entity_poly.pdbx_strand_id
1 'polypeptide(L)'
;MAYHTIHDRASGKNVLSALQNIATGSIVVDYDDRKPTVDALIQDLKEGGVARNWNERERTLAVQALKTLGRSTEGCDSIFTEEGIRTLMYHSGLHKATEVNIDKTCSREALKCLANALLLKPSTKPTFERLEGHSQCSVLLKRSQLSNESQFLFSRILFLMTIDASTVVRSLLDHYQAVNNVGVVLKTQMARSPDGTMFTQSMVLSETLKYLFNLMMWDPKIDRPDEADLTPEHKTKISGERFQSLLPTIISIIITLPTSQPNPLEPPHSHAIHVILNFPISASALLVTRSQQATLLSVLLQILDDTLKHSLNTDDEASTDGMSNGTELDEIVPPLVIVLTNIASAGGEARKAMKARLLPDDVDRSRPLEKGDSFSARLIRRLTSARFPQIKETVGQLLFVVCNEDPSLLTRHVGYGNAAGFLMNRNLGVPASVSGIDSEDEEEEEEDEDDEVVDMPSSSKKSSDVNATPSPTSPLSPVTPMSAVSSFSTSTAATATKSPTPTTSSSATRTAPGTSSSSSTAFAGPTIESAPLNRRMSSTSSTCAVNPITGAYYPDPSAIRTAMADMTEEEKEEEAGRLLDLFDKLRRTGVMDVRNPALEAGLKQRERDRYYDERERKEQEEEEELERIYGKV
;
A
#
# COMPACT_ATOMS: atom_id res chain seq x y z
N MET A 1 -54.31 -2.97 14.17
CA MET A 1 -54.48 -4.19 14.97
C MET A 1 -53.10 -4.81 15.13
N ALA A 2 -52.68 -5.08 16.37
CA ALA A 2 -51.36 -5.67 16.62
C ALA A 2 -51.36 -7.13 16.17
N TYR A 3 -50.24 -7.60 15.62
CA TYR A 3 -50.17 -8.95 15.04
C TYR A 3 -50.50 -10.05 16.05
N HIS A 4 -50.03 -9.90 17.30
CA HIS A 4 -50.24 -10.88 18.35
C HIS A 4 -51.72 -11.02 18.77
N THR A 5 -52.59 -10.04 18.50
CA THR A 5 -54.02 -10.08 18.86
C THR A 5 -54.88 -10.83 17.83
N ILE A 6 -54.30 -11.30 16.72
CA ILE A 6 -55.03 -12.04 15.69
C ILE A 6 -55.27 -13.48 16.17
N HIS A 7 -56.54 -13.89 16.28
CA HIS A 7 -56.94 -15.23 16.76
C HIS A 7 -56.68 -16.36 15.74
N ASP A 8 -57.02 -16.14 14.46
CA ASP A 8 -56.70 -17.09 13.37
C ASP A 8 -55.59 -16.51 12.49
N ARG A 9 -54.41 -17.14 12.58
CA ARG A 9 -53.21 -16.76 11.84
C ARG A 9 -52.90 -17.70 10.68
N ALA A 10 -53.79 -18.66 10.36
CA ALA A 10 -53.53 -19.69 9.36
C ALA A 10 -53.42 -19.15 7.93
N SER A 11 -54.22 -18.15 7.57
CA SER A 11 -54.07 -17.29 6.39
C SER A 11 -55.19 -16.24 6.42
N GLY A 12 -54.95 -15.02 5.96
CA GLY A 12 -56.02 -14.03 5.86
C GLY A 12 -55.56 -12.59 5.61
N LYS A 13 -56.51 -11.75 5.18
CA LYS A 13 -56.26 -10.32 4.90
C LYS A 13 -55.74 -9.55 6.12
N ASN A 14 -56.18 -9.92 7.33
CA ASN A 14 -55.76 -9.28 8.58
C ASN A 14 -54.30 -9.60 8.93
N VAL A 15 -53.85 -10.84 8.67
CA VAL A 15 -52.45 -11.24 8.85
C VAL A 15 -51.57 -10.44 7.88
N LEU A 16 -51.96 -10.41 6.60
CA LEU A 16 -51.18 -9.73 5.57
C LEU A 16 -51.08 -8.22 5.81
N SER A 17 -52.17 -7.56 6.22
CA SER A 17 -52.16 -6.13 6.53
C SER A 17 -51.33 -5.82 7.78
N ALA A 18 -51.44 -6.63 8.85
CA ALA A 18 -50.62 -6.46 10.05
C ALA A 18 -49.12 -6.65 9.75
N LEU A 19 -48.75 -7.70 9.02
CA LEU A 19 -47.36 -7.96 8.63
C LEU A 19 -46.80 -6.85 7.75
N GLN A 20 -47.59 -6.38 6.77
CA GLN A 20 -47.17 -5.32 5.87
C GLN A 20 -46.91 -4.01 6.64
N ASN A 21 -47.80 -3.64 7.57
CA ASN A 21 -47.63 -2.44 8.39
C ASN A 21 -46.37 -2.47 9.27
N ILE A 22 -46.01 -3.64 9.80
CA ILE A 22 -44.79 -3.82 10.59
C ILE A 22 -43.56 -3.80 9.67
N ALA A 23 -43.61 -4.52 8.55
CA ALA A 23 -42.49 -4.63 7.61
C ALA A 23 -42.09 -3.27 7.01
N THR A 24 -43.06 -2.42 6.66
CA THR A 24 -42.81 -1.07 6.14
C THR A 24 -42.42 -0.06 7.22
N GLY A 25 -42.50 -0.43 8.50
CA GLY A 25 -42.32 0.51 9.61
C GLY A 25 -43.40 1.59 9.69
N SER A 26 -44.55 1.39 9.02
CA SER A 26 -45.67 2.33 9.02
C SER A 26 -46.36 2.40 10.38
N ILE A 27 -46.19 1.39 11.23
CA ILE A 27 -46.62 1.38 12.63
C ILE A 27 -45.39 1.17 13.50
N VAL A 28 -45.14 2.11 14.41
CA VAL A 28 -44.17 1.92 15.48
C VAL A 28 -44.79 0.92 16.46
N VAL A 29 -44.20 -0.27 16.55
CA VAL A 29 -44.59 -1.24 17.57
C VAL A 29 -44.02 -0.76 18.89
N ASP A 30 -44.93 -0.45 19.81
CA ASP A 30 -44.61 0.01 21.17
C ASP A 30 -43.75 -1.03 21.90
N TYR A 31 -43.03 -0.59 22.92
CA TYR A 31 -42.12 -1.42 23.70
C TYR A 31 -42.85 -2.63 24.31
N ASP A 32 -44.04 -2.40 24.87
CA ASP A 32 -44.86 -3.43 25.53
C ASP A 32 -45.41 -4.47 24.54
N ASP A 33 -45.70 -4.06 23.31
CA ASP A 33 -46.26 -4.91 22.26
C ASP A 33 -45.17 -5.64 21.44
N ARG A 34 -43.91 -5.23 21.54
CA ARG A 34 -42.82 -5.77 20.72
C ARG A 34 -42.53 -7.22 21.06
N LYS A 35 -42.30 -7.51 22.34
CA LYS A 35 -42.02 -8.88 22.81
C LYS A 35 -43.12 -9.88 22.45
N PRO A 36 -44.40 -9.67 22.79
CA PRO A 36 -45.45 -10.62 22.43
C PRO A 36 -45.62 -10.76 20.91
N THR A 37 -45.35 -9.70 20.14
CA THR A 37 -45.39 -9.75 18.67
C THR A 37 -44.26 -10.60 18.09
N VAL A 38 -43.03 -10.43 18.58
CA VAL A 38 -41.87 -11.22 18.13
C VAL A 38 -42.03 -12.68 18.54
N ASP A 39 -42.48 -12.95 19.76
CA ASP A 39 -42.73 -14.32 20.26
C ASP A 39 -43.78 -15.03 19.41
N ALA A 40 -44.88 -14.34 19.09
CA ALA A 40 -45.91 -14.82 18.18
C ALA A 40 -45.35 -15.13 16.78
N LEU A 41 -44.56 -14.23 16.20
CA LEU A 41 -43.98 -14.41 14.88
C LEU A 41 -43.02 -15.61 14.83
N ILE A 42 -42.14 -15.77 15.82
CA ILE A 42 -41.23 -16.91 15.89
C ILE A 42 -42.01 -18.21 16.06
N GLN A 43 -43.03 -18.23 16.93
CA GLN A 43 -43.88 -19.41 17.13
C GLN A 43 -44.65 -19.80 15.86
N ASP A 44 -45.12 -18.83 15.09
CA ASP A 44 -45.84 -19.09 13.84
C ASP A 44 -44.89 -19.51 12.70
N LEU A 45 -43.67 -18.96 12.67
CA LEU A 45 -42.65 -19.26 11.67
C LEU A 45 -41.85 -20.54 11.95
N LYS A 46 -41.85 -21.07 13.18
CA LYS A 46 -41.06 -22.27 13.51
C LYS A 46 -41.40 -23.46 12.61
N GLU A 47 -40.50 -24.43 12.55
CA GLU A 47 -40.74 -25.65 11.78
C GLU A 47 -42.02 -26.37 12.28
N GLY A 48 -42.95 -26.65 11.37
CA GLY A 48 -44.27 -27.20 11.71
C GLY A 48 -45.29 -26.18 12.26
N GLY A 49 -44.91 -24.92 12.36
CA GLY A 49 -45.78 -23.81 12.76
C GLY A 49 -46.83 -23.43 11.72
N VAL A 50 -47.61 -22.40 12.05
CA VAL A 50 -48.74 -21.91 11.24
C VAL A 50 -48.28 -21.45 9.85
N ALA A 51 -47.05 -20.95 9.74
CA ALA A 51 -46.46 -20.47 8.49
C ALA A 51 -46.35 -21.52 7.38
N ARG A 52 -46.51 -22.82 7.69
CA ARG A 52 -46.59 -23.88 6.66
C ARG A 52 -47.79 -23.70 5.72
N ASN A 53 -48.85 -23.06 6.21
CA ASN A 53 -50.07 -22.78 5.45
C ASN A 53 -49.96 -21.48 4.64
N TRP A 54 -48.91 -20.68 4.87
CA TRP A 54 -48.73 -19.39 4.23
C TRP A 54 -48.14 -19.49 2.83
N ASN A 55 -48.59 -18.61 1.95
CA ASN A 55 -47.96 -18.41 0.66
C ASN A 55 -46.58 -17.73 0.80
N GLU A 56 -45.82 -17.65 -0.30
CA GLU A 56 -44.46 -17.07 -0.27
C GLU A 56 -44.46 -15.59 0.13
N ARG A 57 -45.50 -14.83 -0.23
CA ARG A 57 -45.62 -13.41 0.09
C ARG A 57 -45.85 -13.19 1.60
N GLU A 58 -46.76 -13.95 2.20
CA GLU A 58 -47.04 -13.92 3.64
C GLU A 58 -45.78 -14.27 4.44
N ARG A 59 -45.06 -15.34 4.06
CA ARG A 59 -43.79 -15.72 4.69
C ARG A 59 -42.72 -14.63 4.56
N THR A 60 -42.56 -14.06 3.37
CA THR A 60 -41.60 -12.98 3.13
C THR A 60 -41.91 -11.77 4.01
N LEU A 61 -43.19 -11.35 4.10
CA LEU A 61 -43.60 -10.22 4.94
C LEU A 61 -43.39 -10.51 6.43
N ALA A 62 -43.66 -11.74 6.89
CA ALA A 62 -43.41 -12.12 8.27
C ALA A 62 -41.93 -12.04 8.65
N VAL A 63 -41.04 -12.52 7.78
CA VAL A 63 -39.60 -12.44 8.01
C VAL A 63 -39.10 -11.00 7.91
N GLN A 64 -39.64 -10.18 7.00
CA GLN A 64 -39.33 -8.75 6.92
C GLN A 64 -39.80 -8.00 8.18
N ALA A 65 -40.96 -8.35 8.72
CA ALA A 65 -41.44 -7.81 9.99
C ALA A 65 -40.47 -8.16 11.13
N LEU A 66 -40.03 -9.42 11.23
CA LEU A 66 -39.00 -9.83 12.19
C LEU A 66 -37.70 -9.06 12.02
N LYS A 67 -37.24 -8.83 10.78
CA LYS A 67 -36.04 -8.02 10.50
C LYS A 67 -36.18 -6.59 11.00
N THR A 68 -37.34 -5.97 10.76
CA THR A 68 -37.61 -4.58 11.16
C THR A 68 -37.66 -4.45 12.68
N LEU A 69 -38.29 -5.41 13.38
CA LEU A 69 -38.35 -5.45 14.84
C LEU A 69 -36.98 -5.78 15.46
N GLY A 70 -36.26 -6.74 14.86
CA GLY A 70 -34.95 -7.21 15.31
C GLY A 70 -33.77 -6.28 15.00
N ARG A 71 -34.02 -5.01 14.64
CA ARG A 71 -32.96 -3.98 14.57
C ARG A 71 -32.46 -3.56 15.94
N SER A 72 -33.28 -3.74 16.98
CA SER A 72 -32.91 -3.60 18.38
C SER A 72 -32.98 -4.96 19.08
N THR A 73 -32.13 -5.15 20.08
CA THR A 73 -32.14 -6.32 20.96
C THR A 73 -33.30 -6.26 21.96
N GLU A 74 -33.79 -5.07 22.28
CA GLU A 74 -34.83 -4.84 23.28
C GLU A 74 -36.18 -5.44 22.84
N GLY A 75 -36.72 -6.34 23.67
CA GLY A 75 -37.99 -7.01 23.41
C GLY A 75 -37.94 -8.04 22.28
N CYS A 76 -36.74 -8.42 21.81
CA CYS A 76 -36.54 -9.34 20.68
C CYS A 76 -35.79 -10.62 21.07
N ASP A 77 -35.73 -10.96 22.37
CA ASP A 77 -34.93 -12.07 22.90
C ASP A 77 -35.17 -13.41 22.18
N SER A 78 -36.42 -13.68 21.79
CA SER A 78 -36.81 -14.92 21.12
C SER A 78 -36.12 -15.14 19.78
N ILE A 79 -35.71 -14.09 19.05
CA ILE A 79 -34.93 -14.20 17.81
C ILE A 79 -33.55 -14.81 18.10
N PHE A 80 -32.96 -14.47 19.25
CA PHE A 80 -31.60 -14.85 19.62
C PHE A 80 -31.52 -16.18 20.40
N THR A 81 -32.67 -16.85 20.61
CA THR A 81 -32.71 -18.19 21.20
C THR A 81 -32.32 -19.26 20.19
N GLU A 82 -32.00 -20.47 20.65
CA GLU A 82 -31.73 -21.59 19.75
C GLU A 82 -32.92 -21.93 18.83
N GLU A 83 -34.15 -21.79 19.32
CA GLU A 83 -35.35 -21.96 18.50
C GLU A 83 -35.49 -20.86 17.45
N GLY A 84 -35.22 -19.60 17.82
CA GLY A 84 -35.23 -18.46 16.90
C GLY A 84 -34.21 -18.62 15.78
N ILE A 85 -32.95 -18.94 16.12
CA ILE A 85 -31.89 -19.17 15.14
C ILE A 85 -32.23 -20.35 14.23
N ARG A 86 -32.71 -21.47 14.77
CA ARG A 86 -33.13 -22.63 13.96
C ARG A 86 -34.29 -22.28 13.01
N THR A 87 -35.24 -21.48 13.48
CA THR A 87 -36.38 -21.02 12.67
C THR A 87 -35.91 -20.16 11.50
N LEU A 88 -35.01 -19.21 11.75
CA LEU A 88 -34.43 -18.39 10.68
C LEU A 88 -33.60 -19.24 9.71
N MET A 89 -32.83 -20.22 10.19
CA MET A 89 -32.09 -21.16 9.35
C MET A 89 -33.00 -22.00 8.46
N TYR A 90 -34.18 -22.39 8.94
CA TYR A 90 -35.18 -23.10 8.15
C TYR A 90 -35.68 -22.25 6.98
N HIS A 91 -36.06 -20.99 7.22
CA HIS A 91 -36.52 -20.09 6.16
C HIS A 91 -35.42 -19.61 5.23
N SER A 92 -34.16 -19.58 5.69
CA SER A 92 -33.00 -19.24 4.86
C SER A 92 -32.51 -20.41 3.99
N GLY A 93 -33.06 -21.61 4.15
CA GLY A 93 -32.62 -22.82 3.45
C GLY A 93 -31.32 -23.44 4.00
N LEU A 94 -30.88 -23.03 5.20
CA LEU A 94 -29.71 -23.59 5.89
C LEU A 94 -30.04 -24.80 6.75
N HIS A 95 -31.28 -24.92 7.24
CA HIS A 95 -31.73 -26.09 7.99
C HIS A 95 -32.53 -27.03 7.09
N LYS A 96 -32.15 -28.33 7.07
CA LYS A 96 -32.75 -29.36 6.18
C LYS A 96 -32.81 -28.86 4.73
N ALA A 97 -31.64 -28.52 4.17
CA ALA A 97 -31.49 -27.90 2.87
C ALA A 97 -32.37 -28.57 1.81
N THR A 98 -33.55 -27.98 1.57
CA THR A 98 -34.43 -28.35 0.48
C THR A 98 -34.19 -27.36 -0.63
N GLU A 99 -33.93 -27.85 -1.84
CA GLU A 99 -33.62 -27.01 -3.01
C GLU A 99 -34.68 -25.93 -3.27
N VAL A 100 -35.90 -26.17 -2.78
CA VAL A 100 -37.08 -25.32 -2.91
C VAL A 100 -36.92 -23.96 -2.21
N ASN A 101 -36.08 -23.81 -1.18
CA ASN A 101 -36.04 -22.57 -0.38
C ASN A 101 -34.82 -21.68 -0.63
N ILE A 102 -33.92 -22.05 -1.54
CA ILE A 102 -32.64 -21.36 -1.72
C ILE A 102 -32.80 -20.20 -2.71
N ASP A 103 -32.17 -19.06 -2.42
CA ASP A 103 -32.12 -17.84 -3.24
C ASP A 103 -33.49 -17.16 -3.51
N LYS A 104 -34.53 -17.56 -2.77
CA LYS A 104 -35.85 -16.90 -2.79
C LYS A 104 -35.85 -15.59 -2.01
N THR A 105 -36.82 -14.72 -2.27
CA THR A 105 -36.98 -13.44 -1.54
C THR A 105 -37.12 -13.66 -0.03
N CYS A 106 -37.93 -14.64 0.38
CA CYS A 106 -38.07 -15.02 1.79
C CYS A 106 -36.73 -15.46 2.40
N SER A 107 -35.95 -16.25 1.67
CA SER A 107 -34.66 -16.77 2.16
C SER A 107 -33.62 -15.67 2.35
N ARG A 108 -33.58 -14.69 1.43
CA ARG A 108 -32.69 -13.53 1.51
C ARG A 108 -33.04 -12.64 2.70
N GLU A 109 -34.31 -12.44 3.00
CA GLU A 109 -34.71 -11.72 4.21
C GLU A 109 -34.39 -12.51 5.50
N ALA A 110 -34.52 -13.84 5.49
CA ALA A 110 -34.12 -14.66 6.63
C ALA A 110 -32.61 -14.63 6.88
N LEU A 111 -31.80 -14.64 5.82
CA LEU A 111 -30.35 -14.46 5.91
C LEU A 111 -29.97 -13.07 6.47
N LYS A 112 -30.71 -12.01 6.12
CA LYS A 112 -30.52 -10.67 6.73
C LYS A 112 -30.82 -10.69 8.23
N CYS A 113 -31.89 -11.37 8.65
CA CYS A 113 -32.19 -11.55 10.08
C CYS A 113 -31.06 -12.31 10.79
N LEU A 114 -30.54 -13.39 10.19
CA LEU A 114 -29.43 -14.16 10.76
C LEU A 114 -28.16 -13.32 10.88
N ALA A 115 -27.77 -12.61 9.82
CA ALA A 115 -26.59 -11.74 9.84
C ALA A 115 -26.71 -10.66 10.94
N ASN A 116 -27.90 -10.04 11.08
CA ASN A 116 -28.16 -9.09 12.16
C ASN A 116 -28.09 -9.76 13.55
N ALA A 117 -28.64 -10.95 13.71
CA ALA A 117 -28.60 -11.67 14.98
C ALA A 117 -27.17 -11.99 15.43
N LEU A 118 -26.34 -12.47 14.49
CA LEU A 118 -24.92 -12.79 14.73
C LEU A 118 -24.07 -11.54 15.02
N LEU A 119 -24.45 -10.39 14.45
CA LEU A 119 -23.79 -9.12 14.68
C LEU A 119 -24.18 -8.49 16.02
N LEU A 120 -25.48 -8.39 16.31
CA LEU A 120 -26.01 -7.71 17.49
C LEU A 120 -25.75 -8.49 18.79
N LYS A 121 -25.78 -9.83 18.73
CA LYS A 121 -25.60 -10.67 19.92
C LYS A 121 -24.60 -11.79 19.63
N PRO A 122 -23.30 -11.59 19.90
CA PRO A 122 -22.26 -12.59 19.67
C PRO A 122 -22.49 -13.95 20.37
N SER A 123 -23.28 -13.97 21.45
CA SER A 123 -23.69 -15.22 22.13
C SER A 123 -24.52 -16.17 21.25
N THR A 124 -25.01 -15.71 20.11
CA THR A 124 -25.71 -16.56 19.12
C THR A 124 -24.77 -17.35 18.22
N LYS A 125 -23.50 -16.92 18.08
CA LYS A 125 -22.51 -17.59 17.21
C LYS A 125 -22.28 -19.05 17.61
N PRO A 126 -22.06 -19.41 18.89
CA PRO A 126 -21.90 -20.82 19.28
C PRO A 126 -23.14 -21.68 19.01
N THR A 127 -24.34 -21.08 19.13
CA THR A 127 -25.60 -21.77 18.80
C THR A 127 -25.70 -22.02 17.29
N PHE A 128 -25.35 -21.04 16.46
CA PHE A 128 -25.30 -21.20 15.01
C PHE A 128 -24.22 -22.19 14.56
N GLU A 129 -23.09 -22.24 15.26
CA GLU A 129 -22.03 -23.24 15.07
C GLU A 129 -22.53 -24.65 15.37
N ARG A 130 -23.14 -24.86 16.55
CA ARG A 130 -23.73 -26.15 16.97
C ARG A 130 -24.80 -26.65 16.00
N LEU A 131 -25.55 -25.75 15.37
CA LEU A 131 -26.56 -26.07 14.36
C LEU A 131 -25.97 -26.26 12.95
N GLU A 132 -24.65 -26.25 12.79
CA GLU A 132 -23.95 -26.39 11.51
C GLU A 132 -24.34 -25.31 10.48
N GLY A 133 -24.74 -24.12 10.93
CA GLY A 133 -25.15 -23.04 10.01
C GLY A 133 -24.00 -22.54 9.13
N HIS A 134 -22.80 -22.42 9.70
CA HIS A 134 -21.58 -21.99 8.99
C HIS A 134 -21.18 -22.96 7.88
N SER A 135 -21.27 -24.27 8.13
CA SER A 135 -20.92 -25.28 7.14
C SER A 135 -21.90 -25.27 5.96
N GLN A 136 -23.20 -25.17 6.25
CA GLN A 136 -24.24 -25.07 5.22
C GLN A 136 -24.09 -23.79 4.39
N CYS A 137 -23.76 -22.65 5.00
CA CYS A 137 -23.42 -21.43 4.26
C CYS A 137 -22.28 -21.68 3.26
N SER A 138 -21.19 -22.32 3.70
CA SER A 138 -20.03 -22.62 2.83
C SER A 138 -20.41 -23.56 1.69
N VAL A 139 -21.17 -24.61 1.97
CA VAL A 139 -21.61 -25.59 0.96
C VAL A 139 -22.55 -24.96 -0.07
N LEU A 140 -23.45 -24.06 0.35
CA LEU A 140 -24.38 -23.38 -0.55
C LEU A 140 -23.68 -22.32 -1.40
N LEU A 141 -22.66 -21.65 -0.85
CA LEU A 141 -21.94 -20.57 -1.52
C LEU A 141 -21.30 -20.99 -2.86
N LYS A 142 -20.96 -22.27 -3.03
CA LYS A 142 -20.36 -22.80 -4.28
C LYS A 142 -21.34 -22.87 -5.46
N ARG A 143 -22.64 -22.66 -5.25
CA ARG A 143 -23.66 -22.79 -6.30
C ARG A 143 -23.53 -21.66 -7.32
N SER A 144 -23.30 -22.01 -8.59
CA SER A 144 -23.06 -21.07 -9.68
C SER A 144 -24.22 -20.11 -9.99
N GLN A 145 -25.45 -20.51 -9.66
CA GLN A 145 -26.68 -19.78 -9.99
C GLN A 145 -27.19 -18.86 -8.86
N LEU A 146 -26.40 -18.60 -7.81
CA LEU A 146 -26.83 -17.70 -6.74
C LEU A 146 -26.86 -16.24 -7.20
N SER A 147 -27.89 -15.51 -6.79
CA SER A 147 -27.97 -14.05 -6.90
C SER A 147 -26.83 -13.35 -6.16
N ASN A 148 -26.49 -12.13 -6.57
CA ASN A 148 -25.49 -11.31 -5.87
C ASN A 148 -25.86 -11.11 -4.40
N GLU A 149 -27.15 -10.92 -4.10
CA GLU A 149 -27.65 -10.74 -2.74
C GLU A 149 -27.40 -11.97 -1.87
N SER A 150 -27.69 -13.17 -2.34
CA SER A 150 -27.43 -14.39 -1.58
C SER A 150 -25.94 -14.64 -1.39
N GLN A 151 -25.12 -14.42 -2.42
CA GLN A 151 -23.65 -14.53 -2.28
C GLN A 151 -23.12 -13.54 -1.26
N PHE A 152 -23.56 -12.27 -1.31
CA PHE A 152 -23.22 -11.25 -0.33
C PHE A 152 -23.60 -11.68 1.10
N LEU A 153 -24.82 -12.16 1.31
CA LEU A 153 -25.32 -12.54 2.63
C LEU A 153 -24.61 -13.77 3.20
N PHE A 154 -24.35 -14.79 2.38
CA PHE A 154 -23.55 -15.94 2.80
C PHE A 154 -22.12 -15.55 3.16
N SER A 155 -21.45 -14.75 2.31
CA SER A 155 -20.10 -14.24 2.61
C SER A 155 -20.08 -13.38 3.87
N ARG A 156 -21.10 -12.55 4.10
CA ARG A 156 -21.24 -11.74 5.33
C ARG A 156 -21.42 -12.61 6.58
N ILE A 157 -22.27 -13.63 6.53
CA ILE A 157 -22.47 -14.56 7.66
C ILE A 157 -21.16 -15.31 7.95
N LEU A 158 -20.48 -15.82 6.93
CA LEU A 158 -19.20 -16.51 7.08
C LEU A 158 -18.10 -15.58 7.62
N PHE A 159 -18.04 -14.32 7.17
CA PHE A 159 -17.18 -13.30 7.74
C PHE A 159 -17.45 -13.11 9.25
N LEU A 160 -18.72 -12.89 9.65
CA LEU A 160 -19.08 -12.71 11.07
C LEU A 160 -18.75 -13.92 11.94
N MET A 161 -18.87 -15.13 11.37
CA MET A 161 -18.55 -16.39 12.04
C MET A 161 -17.05 -16.65 12.16
N THR A 162 -16.20 -15.94 11.41
CA THR A 162 -14.74 -16.17 11.36
C THR A 162 -13.90 -15.07 12.03
N ILE A 163 -14.53 -14.08 12.68
CA ILE A 163 -13.81 -12.98 13.36
C ILE A 163 -12.91 -13.54 14.48
N ASP A 164 -13.46 -14.37 15.38
CA ASP A 164 -12.76 -14.85 16.59
C ASP A 164 -12.89 -16.37 16.82
N ALA A 165 -13.17 -17.16 15.77
CA ALA A 165 -13.54 -18.57 15.92
C ALA A 165 -12.60 -19.52 15.17
N SER A 166 -11.51 -19.92 15.81
CA SER A 166 -10.52 -20.84 15.24
C SER A 166 -11.10 -22.23 14.92
N THR A 167 -12.07 -22.72 15.70
CA THR A 167 -12.78 -24.00 15.44
C THR A 167 -13.59 -23.95 14.15
N VAL A 168 -14.30 -22.85 13.93
CA VAL A 168 -15.10 -22.62 12.72
C VAL A 168 -14.19 -22.48 11.51
N VAL A 169 -13.10 -21.71 11.60
CA VAL A 169 -12.14 -21.59 10.48
C VAL A 169 -11.55 -22.95 10.13
N ARG A 170 -11.15 -23.74 11.13
CA ARG A 170 -10.63 -25.10 10.93
C ARG A 170 -11.65 -25.98 10.20
N SER A 171 -12.90 -26.01 10.65
CA SER A 171 -13.94 -26.83 10.01
C SER A 171 -14.16 -26.42 8.55
N LEU A 172 -14.20 -25.11 8.28
CA LEU A 172 -14.41 -24.55 6.95
C LEU A 172 -13.28 -24.91 5.98
N LEU A 173 -12.03 -24.83 6.43
CA LEU A 173 -10.85 -25.16 5.62
C LEU A 173 -10.70 -26.66 5.40
N ASP A 174 -10.76 -27.44 6.49
CA ASP A 174 -10.39 -28.86 6.46
C ASP A 174 -11.54 -29.75 5.94
N HIS A 175 -12.81 -29.42 6.24
CA HIS A 175 -13.96 -30.28 5.90
C HIS A 175 -14.86 -29.72 4.79
N TYR A 176 -14.99 -28.40 4.67
CA TYR A 176 -15.97 -27.78 3.76
C TYR A 176 -15.36 -27.09 2.54
N GLN A 177 -14.06 -27.29 2.28
CA GLN A 177 -13.37 -26.80 1.08
C GLN A 177 -13.54 -25.28 0.86
N ALA A 178 -13.50 -24.49 1.94
CA ALA A 178 -13.77 -23.05 1.88
C ALA A 178 -12.93 -22.31 0.83
N VAL A 179 -11.67 -22.69 0.64
CA VAL A 179 -10.78 -22.12 -0.40
C VAL A 179 -11.40 -22.28 -1.79
N ASN A 180 -11.86 -23.48 -2.15
CA ASN A 180 -12.49 -23.75 -3.44
C ASN A 180 -13.80 -22.98 -3.60
N ASN A 181 -14.63 -22.94 -2.55
CA ASN A 181 -15.92 -22.25 -2.58
C ASN A 181 -15.74 -20.74 -2.79
N VAL A 182 -14.77 -20.12 -2.10
CA VAL A 182 -14.39 -18.72 -2.31
C VAL A 182 -13.88 -18.52 -3.75
N GLY A 183 -13.05 -19.42 -4.25
CA GLY A 183 -12.55 -19.36 -5.63
C GLY A 183 -13.66 -19.38 -6.69
N VAL A 184 -14.73 -20.15 -6.46
CA VAL A 184 -15.91 -20.15 -7.34
C VAL A 184 -16.59 -18.78 -7.32
N VAL A 185 -16.85 -18.20 -6.14
CA VAL A 185 -17.50 -16.89 -6.01
C VAL A 185 -16.70 -15.80 -6.71
N LEU A 186 -15.39 -15.71 -6.44
CA LEU A 186 -14.54 -14.68 -7.05
C LEU A 186 -14.53 -14.80 -8.58
N LYS A 187 -14.41 -16.01 -9.12
CA LYS A 187 -14.46 -16.25 -10.58
C LYS A 187 -15.83 -15.93 -11.18
N THR A 188 -16.91 -16.32 -10.51
CA THR A 188 -18.27 -16.00 -10.96
C THR A 188 -18.50 -14.50 -11.00
N GLN A 189 -18.07 -13.76 -9.97
CA GLN A 189 -18.21 -12.31 -9.94
C GLN A 189 -17.35 -11.65 -11.02
N MET A 190 -16.14 -12.15 -11.32
CA MET A 190 -15.31 -11.63 -12.42
C MET A 190 -15.86 -11.93 -13.81
N ALA A 191 -16.68 -12.96 -13.97
CA ALA A 191 -17.34 -13.27 -15.23
C ALA A 191 -18.66 -12.52 -15.45
N ARG A 192 -19.22 -11.90 -14.41
CA ARG A 192 -20.48 -11.14 -14.49
C ARG A 192 -20.22 -9.72 -14.99
N SER A 193 -21.14 -9.24 -15.82
CA SER A 193 -21.18 -7.82 -16.17
C SER A 193 -21.68 -7.00 -14.98
N PRO A 194 -21.35 -5.69 -14.93
CA PRO A 194 -21.88 -4.80 -13.92
C PRO A 194 -23.40 -4.67 -14.11
N ASP A 195 -24.15 -5.37 -13.25
CA ASP A 195 -25.60 -5.30 -13.20
C ASP A 195 -26.02 -4.17 -12.26
N GLY A 196 -26.90 -3.27 -12.72
CA GLY A 196 -27.44 -2.12 -11.95
C GLY A 196 -28.32 -2.48 -10.74
N THR A 197 -28.10 -3.64 -10.14
CA THR A 197 -28.79 -4.12 -8.94
C THR A 197 -28.25 -3.46 -7.68
N MET A 198 -29.08 -3.40 -6.63
CA MET A 198 -28.69 -2.86 -5.32
C MET A 198 -27.47 -3.57 -4.73
N PHE A 199 -27.34 -4.89 -4.96
CA PHE A 199 -26.17 -5.67 -4.56
C PHE A 199 -25.20 -5.76 -5.73
N THR A 200 -24.26 -4.82 -5.77
CA THR A 200 -23.27 -4.72 -6.84
C THR A 200 -22.21 -5.83 -6.73
N GLN A 201 -21.55 -6.10 -7.86
CA GLN A 201 -20.37 -6.97 -7.94
C GLN A 201 -19.32 -6.60 -6.87
N SER A 202 -19.06 -5.30 -6.70
CA SER A 202 -18.10 -4.77 -5.72
C SER A 202 -18.47 -5.12 -4.28
N MET A 203 -19.75 -5.11 -3.92
CA MET A 203 -20.20 -5.47 -2.56
C MET A 203 -19.98 -6.96 -2.27
N VAL A 204 -20.30 -7.84 -3.23
CA VAL A 204 -20.10 -9.29 -3.08
C VAL A 204 -18.62 -9.62 -2.94
N LEU A 205 -17.78 -9.03 -3.81
CA LEU A 205 -16.33 -9.19 -3.75
C LEU A 205 -15.78 -8.69 -2.41
N SER A 206 -16.23 -7.53 -1.94
CA SER A 206 -15.82 -6.96 -0.66
C SER A 206 -16.10 -7.90 0.53
N GLU A 207 -17.30 -8.46 0.65
CA GLU A 207 -17.61 -9.43 1.72
C GLU A 207 -16.81 -10.72 1.60
N THR A 208 -16.65 -11.21 0.37
CA THR A 208 -15.93 -12.45 0.10
C THR A 208 -14.44 -12.32 0.39
N LEU A 209 -13.83 -11.17 0.08
CA LEU A 209 -12.44 -10.87 0.38
C LEU A 209 -12.21 -10.70 1.89
N LYS A 210 -13.14 -10.09 2.63
CA LYS A 210 -13.06 -10.03 4.10
C LYS A 210 -13.15 -11.41 4.74
N TYR A 211 -14.07 -12.25 4.27
CA TYR A 211 -14.14 -13.64 4.71
C TYR A 211 -12.83 -14.38 4.41
N LEU A 212 -12.29 -14.24 3.19
CA LEU A 212 -11.02 -14.84 2.81
C LEU A 212 -9.85 -14.35 3.68
N PHE A 213 -9.79 -13.05 3.97
CA PHE A 213 -8.79 -12.47 4.87
C PHE A 213 -8.82 -13.14 6.25
N ASN A 214 -10.01 -13.31 6.84
CA ASN A 214 -10.14 -14.01 8.12
C ASN A 214 -9.63 -15.46 8.05
N LEU A 215 -9.95 -16.19 6.97
CA LEU A 215 -9.45 -17.55 6.78
C LEU A 215 -7.92 -17.59 6.76
N MET A 216 -7.29 -16.69 5.99
CA MET A 216 -5.82 -16.63 5.87
C MET A 216 -5.15 -16.21 7.18
N MET A 217 -5.74 -15.27 7.91
CA MET A 217 -5.22 -14.79 9.20
C MET A 217 -5.26 -15.83 10.31
N TRP A 218 -6.29 -16.69 10.30
CA TRP A 218 -6.45 -17.73 11.31
C TRP A 218 -5.76 -19.05 10.96
N ASP A 219 -5.59 -19.38 9.67
CA ASP A 219 -5.00 -20.66 9.25
C ASP A 219 -3.65 -21.01 9.92
N PRO A 220 -2.65 -20.10 10.02
CA PRO A 220 -1.38 -20.39 10.68
C PRO A 220 -1.49 -20.58 12.20
N LYS A 221 -2.59 -20.12 12.80
CA LYS A 221 -2.86 -20.16 14.25
C LYS A 221 -3.66 -21.40 14.65
N ILE A 222 -4.08 -22.23 13.70
CA ILE A 222 -4.86 -23.44 13.97
C ILE A 222 -3.92 -24.58 14.34
N ASP A 223 -4.18 -25.23 15.47
CA ASP A 223 -3.42 -26.39 15.92
C ASP A 223 -3.78 -27.63 15.11
N ARG A 224 -2.96 -27.96 14.11
CA ARG A 224 -3.04 -29.22 13.37
C ARG A 224 -2.01 -30.22 13.90
N PRO A 225 -2.38 -31.50 14.13
CA PRO A 225 -1.45 -32.52 14.59
C PRO A 225 -0.23 -32.67 13.68
N ASP A 226 -0.44 -32.57 12.37
CA ASP A 226 0.61 -32.75 11.35
C ASP A 226 1.57 -31.54 11.25
N GLU A 227 1.23 -30.42 11.89
CA GLU A 227 1.97 -29.15 11.83
C GLU A 227 2.47 -28.70 13.22
N ALA A 228 2.36 -29.56 14.24
CA ALA A 228 2.65 -29.20 15.64
C ALA A 228 4.11 -28.75 15.86
N ASP A 229 5.06 -29.41 15.18
CA ASP A 229 6.50 -29.19 15.33
C ASP A 229 7.04 -28.04 14.44
N LEU A 230 6.18 -27.39 13.64
CA LEU A 230 6.61 -26.36 12.69
C LEU A 230 6.75 -24.99 13.35
N THR A 231 7.76 -24.23 12.92
CA THR A 231 7.93 -22.83 13.30
C THR A 231 6.78 -21.96 12.78
N PRO A 232 6.47 -20.82 13.43
CA PRO A 232 5.42 -19.91 12.97
C PRO A 232 5.62 -19.42 11.53
N GLU A 233 6.87 -19.22 11.12
CA GLU A 233 7.22 -18.81 9.75
C GLU A 233 6.86 -19.90 8.72
N HIS A 234 7.17 -21.17 9.03
CA HIS A 234 6.81 -22.29 8.17
C HIS A 234 5.28 -22.48 8.10
N LYS A 235 4.56 -22.30 9.21
CA LYS A 235 3.08 -22.35 9.21
C LYS A 235 2.48 -21.27 8.31
N THR A 236 3.00 -20.05 8.37
CA THR A 236 2.58 -18.94 7.48
C THR A 236 2.84 -19.28 6.01
N LYS A 237 3.98 -19.90 5.70
CA LYS A 237 4.31 -20.32 4.34
C LYS A 237 3.33 -21.38 3.80
N ILE A 238 3.06 -22.43 4.58
CA ILE A 238 2.12 -23.50 4.22
C ILE A 238 0.70 -22.94 4.02
N SER A 239 0.27 -22.04 4.90
CA SER A 239 -0.99 -21.31 4.74
C SER A 239 -1.02 -20.59 3.40
N GLY A 240 0.00 -19.80 3.08
CA GLY A 240 0.14 -19.14 1.78
C GLY A 240 -0.03 -20.07 0.58
N GLU A 241 0.63 -21.24 0.61
CA GLU A 241 0.53 -22.26 -0.43
C GLU A 241 -0.89 -22.83 -0.57
N ARG A 242 -1.63 -23.00 0.55
CA ARG A 242 -3.03 -23.48 0.56
C ARG A 242 -3.96 -22.53 -0.21
N PHE A 243 -3.76 -21.23 -0.09
CA PHE A 243 -4.59 -20.21 -0.75
C PHE A 243 -4.07 -19.79 -2.13
N GLN A 244 -2.90 -20.27 -2.55
CA GLN A 244 -2.19 -19.86 -3.77
C GLN A 244 -3.05 -19.92 -5.05
N SER A 245 -3.99 -20.87 -5.13
CA SER A 245 -4.92 -21.01 -6.27
C SER A 245 -5.87 -19.81 -6.48
N LEU A 246 -6.08 -19.00 -5.45
CA LEU A 246 -6.93 -17.80 -5.50
C LEU A 246 -6.19 -16.57 -6.01
N LEU A 247 -4.87 -16.54 -5.88
CA LEU A 247 -4.02 -15.39 -6.17
C LEU A 247 -4.22 -14.82 -7.59
N PRO A 248 -4.31 -15.62 -8.67
CA PRO A 248 -4.55 -15.07 -10.01
C PRO A 248 -5.89 -14.35 -10.13
N THR A 249 -6.92 -14.81 -9.42
CA THR A 249 -8.25 -14.18 -9.45
C THR A 249 -8.23 -12.88 -8.64
N ILE A 250 -7.53 -12.84 -7.51
CA ILE A 250 -7.35 -11.63 -6.70
C ILE A 250 -6.57 -10.55 -7.47
N ILE A 251 -5.51 -10.94 -8.18
CA ILE A 251 -4.75 -10.03 -9.05
C ILE A 251 -5.63 -9.52 -10.19
N SER A 252 -6.46 -10.39 -10.79
CA SER A 252 -7.44 -9.97 -11.80
C SER A 252 -8.42 -8.94 -11.26
N ILE A 253 -8.90 -9.07 -10.02
CA ILE A 253 -9.79 -8.08 -9.38
C ILE A 253 -9.13 -6.70 -9.36
N ILE A 254 -7.87 -6.62 -8.94
CA ILE A 254 -7.13 -5.35 -8.85
C ILE A 254 -6.90 -4.73 -10.22
N ILE A 255 -6.55 -5.53 -11.22
CA ILE A 255 -6.20 -5.04 -12.57
C ILE A 255 -7.45 -4.66 -13.39
N THR A 256 -8.54 -5.42 -13.27
CA THR A 256 -9.68 -5.32 -14.19
C THR A 256 -10.82 -4.45 -13.69
N LEU A 257 -11.00 -4.32 -12.37
CA LEU A 257 -12.09 -3.50 -11.83
C LEU A 257 -11.71 -2.02 -11.84
N PRO A 258 -12.64 -1.13 -12.24
CA PRO A 258 -12.43 0.30 -12.16
C PRO A 258 -12.31 0.73 -10.68
N THR A 259 -11.35 1.59 -10.40
CA THR A 259 -11.16 2.19 -9.07
C THR A 259 -12.25 3.22 -8.80
N SER A 260 -12.70 3.29 -7.54
CA SER A 260 -13.59 4.35 -7.08
C SER A 260 -12.92 5.73 -7.17
N GLN A 261 -13.74 6.77 -7.35
CA GLN A 261 -13.30 8.17 -7.35
C GLN A 261 -14.10 8.92 -6.29
N PRO A 262 -13.49 9.85 -5.53
CA PRO A 262 -12.11 10.33 -5.65
C PRO A 262 -11.06 9.45 -4.94
N ASN A 263 -11.47 8.47 -4.13
CA ASN A 263 -10.57 7.60 -3.37
C ASN A 263 -10.44 6.22 -4.06
N PRO A 264 -9.29 5.91 -4.70
CA PRO A 264 -9.09 4.64 -5.40
C PRO A 264 -8.97 3.43 -4.46
N LEU A 265 -8.66 3.67 -3.18
CA LEU A 265 -8.38 2.62 -2.20
C LEU A 265 -9.64 2.18 -1.43
N GLU A 266 -10.83 2.48 -1.94
CA GLU A 266 -12.09 1.95 -1.42
C GLU A 266 -12.24 0.44 -1.69
N PRO A 267 -13.11 -0.27 -0.93
CA PRO A 267 -13.50 -1.62 -1.28
C PRO A 267 -14.08 -1.70 -2.70
N PRO A 268 -13.72 -2.72 -3.51
CA PRO A 268 -13.06 -3.96 -3.13
C PRO A 268 -11.52 -3.94 -3.17
N HIS A 269 -10.88 -2.87 -3.67
CA HIS A 269 -9.44 -2.82 -3.87
C HIS A 269 -8.65 -2.86 -2.56
N SER A 270 -9.06 -2.12 -1.52
CA SER A 270 -8.43 -2.22 -0.19
C SER A 270 -8.46 -3.63 0.37
N HIS A 271 -9.62 -4.29 0.35
CA HIS A 271 -9.73 -5.67 0.83
C HIS A 271 -8.88 -6.65 0.00
N ALA A 272 -8.78 -6.46 -1.32
CA ALA A 272 -7.93 -7.29 -2.17
C ALA A 272 -6.44 -7.13 -1.79
N ILE A 273 -6.00 -5.90 -1.50
CA ILE A 273 -4.64 -5.60 -1.04
C ILE A 273 -4.36 -6.26 0.32
N HIS A 274 -5.30 -6.17 1.27
CA HIS A 274 -5.18 -6.86 2.57
C HIS A 274 -5.06 -8.39 2.42
N VAL A 275 -5.77 -8.98 1.46
CA VAL A 275 -5.64 -10.41 1.18
C VAL A 275 -4.26 -10.71 0.55
N ILE A 276 -3.78 -9.88 -0.39
CA ILE A 276 -2.44 -10.05 -0.99
C ILE A 276 -1.33 -10.01 0.07
N LEU A 277 -1.46 -9.16 1.09
CA LEU A 277 -0.49 -9.05 2.18
C LEU A 277 -0.25 -10.37 2.92
N ASN A 278 -1.24 -11.27 2.94
CA ASN A 278 -1.15 -12.56 3.60
C ASN A 278 -0.50 -13.66 2.74
N PHE A 279 -0.17 -13.39 1.47
CA PHE A 279 0.57 -14.34 0.65
C PHE A 279 2.08 -14.18 0.87
N PRO A 280 2.85 -15.27 0.85
CA PRO A 280 4.31 -15.19 0.83
C PRO A 280 4.75 -14.62 -0.52
N ILE A 281 4.97 -13.30 -0.60
CA ILE A 281 5.45 -12.63 -1.81
C ILE A 281 6.95 -12.94 -1.97
N SER A 282 7.28 -14.11 -2.49
CA SER A 282 8.60 -14.40 -3.07
C SER A 282 8.63 -13.97 -4.54
N ALA A 283 9.82 -13.73 -5.11
CA ALA A 283 10.03 -13.39 -6.53
C ALA A 283 9.36 -14.37 -7.51
N SER A 284 9.14 -15.61 -7.05
CA SER A 284 8.48 -16.68 -7.80
C SER A 284 6.99 -16.85 -7.46
N ALA A 285 6.50 -16.23 -6.39
CA ALA A 285 5.21 -16.53 -5.76
C ALA A 285 4.03 -15.70 -6.27
N LEU A 286 4.27 -14.58 -6.97
CA LEU A 286 3.26 -14.01 -7.86
C LEU A 286 3.21 -14.87 -9.13
N LEU A 287 2.72 -16.12 -9.01
CA LEU A 287 2.62 -17.15 -10.06
C LEU A 287 1.72 -16.68 -11.23
N VAL A 288 2.24 -15.72 -11.99
CA VAL A 288 1.54 -14.89 -12.95
C VAL A 288 2.50 -14.61 -14.10
N THR A 289 1.97 -14.34 -15.30
CA THR A 289 2.82 -13.98 -16.46
C THR A 289 3.57 -12.68 -16.19
N ARG A 290 4.78 -12.52 -16.76
CA ARG A 290 5.56 -11.27 -16.63
C ARG A 290 4.76 -10.02 -17.00
N SER A 291 3.89 -10.13 -18.01
CA SER A 291 3.00 -9.03 -18.43
C SER A 291 2.03 -8.61 -17.33
N GLN A 292 1.34 -9.57 -16.70
CA GLN A 292 0.39 -9.29 -15.64
C GLN A 292 1.08 -8.78 -14.36
N GLN A 293 2.30 -9.23 -14.06
CA GLN A 293 3.10 -8.66 -12.96
C GLN A 293 3.41 -7.18 -13.18
N ALA A 294 3.83 -6.80 -14.40
CA ALA A 294 4.08 -5.41 -14.75
C ALA A 294 2.80 -4.56 -14.70
N THR A 295 1.67 -5.10 -15.17
CA THR A 295 0.36 -4.42 -15.08
C THR A 295 -0.08 -4.24 -13.63
N LEU A 296 0.01 -5.29 -12.80
CA LEU A 296 -0.31 -5.21 -11.37
C LEU A 296 0.51 -4.11 -10.69
N LEU A 297 1.82 -4.10 -10.92
CA LEU A 297 2.71 -3.10 -10.35
C LEU A 297 2.31 -1.68 -10.77
N SER A 298 2.03 -1.47 -12.06
CA SER A 298 1.57 -0.19 -12.60
C SER A 298 0.28 0.28 -11.92
N VAL A 299 -0.71 -0.61 -11.79
CA VAL A 299 -2.00 -0.32 -11.16
C VAL A 299 -1.84 -0.01 -9.67
N LEU A 300 -1.08 -0.80 -8.91
CA LEU A 300 -0.85 -0.56 -7.48
C LEU A 300 -0.15 0.78 -7.24
N LEU A 301 0.86 1.10 -8.05
CA LEU A 301 1.54 2.39 -7.99
C LEU A 301 0.60 3.54 -8.38
N GLN A 302 -0.30 3.35 -9.36
CA GLN A 302 -1.29 4.36 -9.73
C GLN A 302 -2.31 4.62 -8.61
N ILE A 303 -2.84 3.55 -8.00
CA ILE A 303 -3.73 3.64 -6.83
C ILE A 303 -3.06 4.42 -5.71
N LEU A 304 -1.79 4.12 -5.40
CA LEU A 304 -1.05 4.86 -4.37
C LEU A 304 -0.90 6.34 -4.73
N ASP A 305 -0.52 6.64 -5.96
CA ASP A 305 -0.31 8.02 -6.41
C ASP A 305 -1.58 8.86 -6.37
N ASP A 306 -2.69 8.32 -6.88
CA ASP A 306 -3.99 8.98 -6.90
C ASP A 306 -4.55 9.17 -5.47
N THR A 307 -4.36 8.18 -4.58
CA THR A 307 -4.76 8.26 -3.17
C THR A 307 -3.99 9.37 -2.45
N LEU A 308 -2.66 9.45 -2.64
CA LEU A 308 -1.84 10.50 -2.05
C LEU A 308 -2.16 11.87 -2.62
N LYS A 309 -2.41 11.98 -3.93
CA LYS A 309 -2.80 13.22 -4.58
C LYS A 309 -4.12 13.75 -4.05
N HIS A 310 -5.13 12.89 -3.90
CA HIS A 310 -6.42 13.29 -3.33
C HIS A 310 -6.26 13.78 -1.89
N SER A 311 -5.51 13.05 -1.07
CA SER A 311 -5.28 13.40 0.33
C SER A 311 -4.55 14.75 0.49
N LEU A 312 -3.57 15.05 -0.34
CA LEU A 312 -2.83 16.32 -0.25
C LEU A 312 -3.71 17.51 -0.64
N ASN A 313 -4.57 17.37 -1.66
CA ASN A 313 -5.51 18.42 -2.02
C ASN A 313 -6.52 18.70 -0.88
N THR A 314 -6.92 17.68 -0.14
CA THR A 314 -7.82 17.87 1.01
C THR A 314 -7.11 18.46 2.24
N ASP A 315 -5.80 18.26 2.38
CA ASP A 315 -5.01 18.84 3.48
C ASP A 315 -4.91 20.37 3.35
N ASP A 316 -4.85 20.89 2.12
CA ASP A 316 -4.77 22.34 1.83
C ASP A 316 -6.14 23.05 2.00
N GLU A 317 -7.25 22.34 1.84
CA GLU A 317 -8.62 22.89 1.95
C GLU A 317 -9.24 22.78 3.36
N ALA A 318 -8.69 21.96 4.26
CA ALA A 318 -9.25 21.67 5.57
C ALA A 318 -8.84 22.69 6.66
N SER A 319 -9.46 23.88 6.61
CA SER A 319 -9.66 24.69 7.81
C SER A 319 -10.87 24.16 8.58
N THR A 320 -10.64 23.78 9.85
CA THR A 320 -11.60 23.53 10.96
C THR A 320 -12.01 22.11 11.41
N ASP A 321 -11.87 21.01 10.64
CA ASP A 321 -12.29 19.65 11.11
C ASP A 321 -11.28 18.48 10.85
N GLY A 322 -10.02 18.78 10.52
CA GLY A 322 -9.02 17.86 9.94
C GLY A 322 -8.53 16.64 10.76
N MET A 323 -9.10 16.33 11.92
CA MET A 323 -8.61 15.23 12.77
C MET A 323 -9.14 13.84 12.34
N SER A 324 -10.35 13.73 11.78
CA SER A 324 -10.97 12.43 11.45
C SER A 324 -10.40 11.77 10.20
N ASN A 325 -10.18 12.54 9.13
CA ASN A 325 -9.70 11.99 7.85
C ASN A 325 -8.20 11.61 7.89
N GLY A 326 -7.45 12.17 8.87
CA GLY A 326 -6.02 11.90 9.02
C GLY A 326 -5.74 10.48 9.50
N THR A 327 -6.47 10.05 10.52
CA THR A 327 -6.33 8.72 11.13
C THR A 327 -6.74 7.62 10.15
N GLU A 328 -7.81 7.84 9.39
CA GLU A 328 -8.30 6.88 8.40
C GLU A 328 -7.27 6.65 7.28
N LEU A 329 -6.62 7.70 6.78
CA LEU A 329 -5.58 7.54 5.77
C LEU A 329 -4.35 6.80 6.29
N ASP A 330 -3.91 7.10 7.53
CA ASP A 330 -2.77 6.44 8.18
C ASP A 330 -3.01 4.94 8.42
N GLU A 331 -4.26 4.49 8.42
CA GLU A 331 -4.62 3.07 8.51
C GLU A 331 -4.77 2.40 7.14
N ILE A 332 -5.31 3.10 6.14
CA ILE A 332 -5.67 2.50 4.84
C ILE A 332 -4.47 2.40 3.87
N VAL A 333 -3.54 3.36 3.88
CA VAL A 333 -2.41 3.40 2.93
C VAL A 333 -1.29 2.37 3.23
N PRO A 334 -0.86 2.15 4.48
CA PRO A 334 0.28 1.26 4.78
C PRO A 334 0.19 -0.16 4.19
N PRO A 335 -0.95 -0.88 4.19
CA PRO A 335 -1.06 -2.19 3.56
C PRO A 335 -0.61 -2.22 2.10
N LEU A 336 -0.99 -1.20 1.32
CA LEU A 336 -0.57 -1.08 -0.08
C LEU A 336 0.94 -0.85 -0.20
N VAL A 337 1.50 0.02 0.64
CA VAL A 337 2.93 0.32 0.67
C VAL A 337 3.75 -0.90 1.09
N ILE A 338 3.26 -1.70 2.03
CA ILE A 338 3.91 -2.96 2.45
C ILE A 338 3.88 -3.99 1.33
N VAL A 339 2.76 -4.15 0.61
CA VAL A 339 2.69 -5.03 -0.57
C VAL A 339 3.72 -4.60 -1.63
N LEU A 340 3.80 -3.31 -1.94
CA LEU A 340 4.80 -2.76 -2.85
C LEU A 340 6.24 -3.01 -2.35
N THR A 341 6.47 -2.86 -1.05
CA THR A 341 7.78 -3.13 -0.41
C THR A 341 8.17 -4.60 -0.54
N ASN A 342 7.23 -5.52 -0.30
CA ASN A 342 7.47 -6.95 -0.43
C ASN A 342 7.77 -7.33 -1.89
N ILE A 343 7.06 -6.73 -2.86
CA ILE A 343 7.34 -6.88 -4.30
C ILE A 343 8.74 -6.34 -4.65
N ALA A 344 9.13 -5.18 -4.11
CA ALA A 344 10.46 -4.61 -4.33
C ALA A 344 11.57 -5.46 -3.71
N SER A 345 11.34 -6.00 -2.51
CA SER A 345 12.28 -6.84 -1.76
C SER A 345 12.58 -8.15 -2.48
N ALA A 346 11.59 -8.70 -3.18
CA ALA A 346 11.77 -9.85 -4.07
C ALA A 346 12.75 -9.57 -5.24
N GLY A 347 13.04 -8.31 -5.55
CA GLY A 347 14.07 -7.90 -6.50
C GLY A 347 13.66 -7.98 -7.98
N GLY A 348 14.64 -8.14 -8.87
CA GLY A 348 14.43 -8.32 -10.31
C GLY A 348 13.98 -7.06 -11.07
N GLU A 349 13.17 -7.25 -12.10
CA GLU A 349 12.63 -6.17 -12.95
C GLU A 349 11.66 -5.27 -12.18
N ALA A 350 10.90 -5.82 -11.23
CA ALA A 350 9.92 -5.07 -10.44
C ALA A 350 10.59 -3.96 -9.63
N ARG A 351 11.69 -4.25 -8.91
CA ARG A 351 12.44 -3.23 -8.17
C ARG A 351 13.01 -2.14 -9.08
N LYS A 352 13.54 -2.52 -10.25
CA LYS A 352 14.06 -1.53 -11.23
C LYS A 352 12.95 -0.63 -11.77
N ALA A 353 11.79 -1.21 -12.12
CA ALA A 353 10.63 -0.46 -12.57
C ALA A 353 10.10 0.47 -11.47
N MET A 354 10.07 0.01 -10.22
CA MET A 354 9.70 0.82 -9.06
C MET A 354 10.70 1.96 -8.84
N LYS A 355 12.00 1.71 -8.91
CA LYS A 355 13.02 2.77 -8.81
C LYS A 355 12.80 3.85 -9.86
N ALA A 356 12.64 3.46 -11.12
CA ALA A 356 12.42 4.41 -12.21
C ALA A 356 11.14 5.26 -12.03
N ARG A 357 10.09 4.70 -11.40
CA ARG A 357 8.79 5.36 -11.20
C ARG A 357 8.71 6.19 -9.92
N LEU A 358 9.37 5.75 -8.85
CA LEU A 358 9.35 6.37 -7.51
C LEU A 358 10.46 7.39 -7.33
N LEU A 359 11.66 7.12 -7.86
CA LEU A 359 12.87 7.93 -7.70
C LEU A 359 13.57 8.05 -9.07
N PRO A 360 13.01 8.84 -10.01
CA PRO A 360 13.64 9.07 -11.30
C PRO A 360 15.02 9.74 -11.16
N ASP A 361 15.91 9.53 -12.12
CA ASP A 361 17.22 10.20 -12.15
C ASP A 361 17.11 11.66 -12.66
N ASP A 362 16.09 11.94 -13.47
CA ASP A 362 15.81 13.21 -14.15
C ASP A 362 14.85 14.13 -13.38
N VAL A 363 14.96 14.15 -12.04
CA VAL A 363 14.11 14.99 -11.20
C VAL A 363 14.54 16.46 -11.27
N ASP A 364 13.56 17.35 -11.35
CA ASP A 364 13.77 18.78 -11.18
C ASP A 364 14.27 19.09 -9.76
N ARG A 365 15.56 19.41 -9.65
CA ARG A 365 16.24 19.80 -8.41
C ARG A 365 16.39 21.32 -8.27
N SER A 366 15.70 22.13 -9.08
CA SER A 366 15.73 23.60 -8.95
C SER A 366 15.06 24.10 -7.66
N ARG A 367 14.16 23.29 -7.11
CA ARG A 367 13.45 23.53 -5.85
C ARG A 367 13.60 22.33 -4.91
N PRO A 368 13.32 22.50 -3.60
CA PRO A 368 13.26 21.37 -2.68
C PRO A 368 12.32 20.28 -3.19
N LEU A 369 12.77 19.02 -3.09
CA LEU A 369 12.14 17.87 -3.73
C LEU A 369 10.72 17.59 -3.22
N GLU A 370 10.42 17.98 -1.99
CA GLU A 370 9.10 17.86 -1.37
C GLU A 370 8.08 18.85 -1.93
N LYS A 371 8.51 19.99 -2.52
CA LYS A 371 7.62 21.04 -3.03
C LYS A 371 7.09 20.79 -4.45
N GLY A 372 7.41 19.65 -5.05
CA GLY A 372 6.94 19.27 -6.38
C GLY A 372 5.55 18.62 -6.40
N ASP A 373 4.98 18.53 -7.61
CA ASP A 373 3.73 17.80 -7.90
C ASP A 373 3.97 16.42 -8.53
N SER A 374 5.23 15.94 -8.53
CA SER A 374 5.56 14.59 -8.95
C SER A 374 5.13 13.56 -7.91
N PHE A 375 5.01 12.30 -8.32
CA PHE A 375 4.75 11.19 -7.39
C PHE A 375 5.85 11.10 -6.30
N SER A 376 7.11 11.26 -6.70
CA SER A 376 8.25 11.33 -5.79
C SER A 376 8.08 12.43 -4.74
N ALA A 377 7.71 13.64 -5.15
CA ALA A 377 7.51 14.76 -4.24
C ALA A 377 6.37 14.51 -3.24
N ARG A 378 5.26 13.88 -3.68
CA ARG A 378 4.17 13.47 -2.78
C ARG A 378 4.62 12.45 -1.74
N LEU A 379 5.45 11.47 -2.12
CA LEU A 379 6.00 10.48 -1.19
C LEU A 379 6.97 11.12 -0.20
N ILE A 380 7.86 12.01 -0.66
CA ILE A 380 8.81 12.72 0.20
C ILE A 380 8.06 13.59 1.23
N ARG A 381 6.98 14.27 0.84
CA ARG A 381 6.10 15.00 1.79
C ARG A 381 5.48 14.10 2.84
N ARG A 382 5.12 12.85 2.48
CA ARG A 382 4.58 11.88 3.43
C ARG A 382 5.65 11.32 4.36
N LEU A 383 6.89 11.15 3.88
CA LEU A 383 8.05 10.76 4.70
C LEU A 383 8.38 11.80 5.79
N THR A 384 8.12 13.08 5.53
CA THR A 384 8.39 14.17 6.48
C THR A 384 7.17 14.59 7.31
N SER A 385 6.00 13.97 7.09
CA SER A 385 4.78 14.34 7.80
C SER A 385 4.76 13.79 9.23
N ALA A 386 4.51 14.66 10.21
CA ALA A 386 4.29 14.27 11.60
C ALA A 386 2.87 13.69 11.85
N ARG A 387 1.92 13.97 10.95
CA ARG A 387 0.51 13.57 11.08
C ARG A 387 0.27 12.09 10.78
N PHE A 388 1.11 11.50 9.94
CA PHE A 388 0.93 10.14 9.41
C PHE A 388 2.12 9.25 9.77
N PRO A 389 2.28 8.86 11.06
CA PRO A 389 3.44 8.09 11.51
C PRO A 389 3.56 6.72 10.83
N GLN A 390 2.45 6.01 10.55
CA GLN A 390 2.51 4.69 9.91
C GLN A 390 2.87 4.80 8.42
N ILE A 391 2.30 5.78 7.72
CA ILE A 391 2.68 6.05 6.32
C ILE A 391 4.14 6.45 6.24
N LYS A 392 4.62 7.32 7.14
CA LYS A 392 6.03 7.74 7.20
C LYS A 392 6.97 6.53 7.30
N GLU A 393 6.71 5.60 8.22
CA GLU A 393 7.55 4.43 8.41
C GLU A 393 7.51 3.49 7.19
N THR A 394 6.31 3.20 6.68
CA THR A 394 6.14 2.27 5.54
C THR A 394 6.68 2.85 4.23
N VAL A 395 6.48 4.13 3.95
CA VAL A 395 7.05 4.82 2.77
C VAL A 395 8.57 4.89 2.89
N GLY A 396 9.10 5.20 4.07
CA GLY A 396 10.55 5.19 4.31
C GLY A 396 11.15 3.81 4.00
N GLN A 397 10.51 2.74 4.49
CA GLN A 397 10.93 1.37 4.20
C GLN A 397 10.86 1.03 2.71
N LEU A 398 9.80 1.44 2.02
CA LEU A 398 9.66 1.23 0.57
C LEU A 398 10.81 1.88 -0.20
N LEU A 399 11.09 3.16 0.07
CA LEU A 399 12.14 3.90 -0.61
C LEU A 399 13.53 3.32 -0.31
N PHE A 400 13.76 2.86 0.92
CA PHE A 400 15.01 2.22 1.32
C PHE A 400 15.26 0.90 0.57
N VAL A 401 14.25 0.03 0.49
CA VAL A 401 14.34 -1.24 -0.27
C VAL A 401 14.56 -1.00 -1.76
N VAL A 402 13.90 0.01 -2.33
CA VAL A 402 14.08 0.40 -3.75
C VAL A 402 15.50 0.91 -4.02
N CYS A 403 16.14 1.52 -3.02
CA CYS A 403 17.55 1.93 -3.03
C CYS A 403 18.54 0.82 -2.65
N ASN A 404 18.15 -0.46 -2.72
CA ASN A 404 18.98 -1.61 -2.32
C ASN A 404 19.45 -1.55 -0.86
N GLU A 405 18.66 -0.94 0.02
CA GLU A 405 18.99 -0.82 1.44
C GLU A 405 20.30 -0.04 1.70
N ASP A 406 20.66 0.86 0.78
CA ASP A 406 21.83 1.73 0.91
C ASP A 406 21.40 3.16 1.35
N PRO A 407 21.81 3.60 2.56
CA PRO A 407 21.54 4.96 3.05
C PRO A 407 22.06 6.06 2.12
N SER A 408 23.20 5.84 1.47
CA SER A 408 23.86 6.85 0.62
C SER A 408 23.04 7.09 -0.65
N LEU A 409 22.53 6.01 -1.26
CA LEU A 409 21.64 6.10 -2.42
C LEU A 409 20.31 6.75 -2.06
N LEU A 410 19.74 6.41 -0.90
CA LEU A 410 18.52 7.05 -0.42
C LEU A 410 18.71 8.57 -0.24
N THR A 411 19.78 8.99 0.44
CA THR A 411 20.11 10.40 0.64
C THR A 411 20.34 11.14 -0.67
N ARG A 412 21.00 10.52 -1.66
CA ARG A 412 21.20 11.13 -2.98
C ARG A 412 19.89 11.42 -3.72
N HIS A 413 18.90 10.54 -3.58
CA HIS A 413 17.61 10.67 -4.29
C HIS A 413 16.57 11.50 -3.52
N VAL A 414 16.59 11.49 -2.19
CA VAL A 414 15.55 12.09 -1.34
C VAL A 414 16.03 13.33 -0.57
N GLY A 415 17.35 13.47 -0.37
CA GLY A 415 17.95 14.45 0.54
C GLY A 415 18.00 13.93 1.98
N TYR A 416 19.11 14.18 2.69
CA TYR A 416 19.30 13.72 4.06
C TYR A 416 18.26 14.34 5.00
N GLY A 417 17.92 15.63 4.87
CA GLY A 417 16.93 16.27 5.74
C GLY A 417 15.56 15.58 5.70
N ASN A 418 15.16 15.09 4.52
CA ASN A 418 13.92 14.35 4.34
C ASN A 418 13.99 12.91 4.87
N ALA A 419 15.16 12.26 4.74
CA ALA A 419 15.37 10.88 5.16
C ALA A 419 15.85 10.72 6.61
N ALA A 420 16.31 11.79 7.27
CA ALA A 420 17.00 11.75 8.56
C ALA A 420 16.13 11.08 9.63
N GLY A 421 14.85 11.46 9.72
CA GLY A 421 13.94 10.87 10.69
C GLY A 421 13.74 9.35 10.52
N PHE A 422 13.80 8.84 9.29
CA PHE A 422 13.73 7.41 9.02
C PHE A 422 15.06 6.70 9.31
N LEU A 423 16.19 7.28 8.91
CA LEU A 423 17.53 6.73 9.14
C LEU A 423 17.86 6.65 10.64
N MET A 424 17.57 7.71 11.40
CA MET A 424 17.77 7.76 12.85
C MET A 424 16.95 6.70 13.58
N ASN A 425 15.68 6.51 13.21
CA ASN A 425 14.81 5.48 13.81
C ASN A 425 15.37 4.06 13.62
N ARG A 426 16.18 3.84 12.59
CA ARG A 426 16.81 2.53 12.30
C ARG A 426 18.24 2.41 12.80
N ASN A 427 18.73 3.38 13.56
CA ASN A 427 20.14 3.48 13.97
C ASN A 427 21.12 3.46 12.80
N LEU A 428 20.67 3.89 11.62
CA LEU A 428 21.52 4.10 10.46
C LEU A 428 22.02 5.55 10.58
N GLY A 429 23.28 5.72 10.97
CA GLY A 429 23.89 7.03 11.21
C GLY A 429 23.92 7.94 9.98
N VAL A 430 24.53 9.12 10.13
CA VAL A 430 24.73 10.07 9.02
C VAL A 430 25.59 9.41 7.92
N PRO A 431 25.12 9.32 6.67
CA PRO A 431 25.94 8.77 5.58
C PRO A 431 27.19 9.61 5.32
N ALA A 432 28.29 8.96 4.91
CA ALA A 432 29.57 9.60 4.63
C ALA A 432 29.48 10.74 3.59
N SER A 433 28.50 10.67 2.68
CA SER A 433 28.25 11.71 1.66
C SER A 433 27.73 13.03 2.23
N VAL A 434 27.29 13.06 3.48
CA VAL A 434 26.83 14.27 4.19
C VAL A 434 27.91 14.76 5.16
N SER A 435 28.71 13.86 5.74
CA SER A 435 29.75 14.20 6.73
C SER A 435 31.02 14.79 6.13
N GLY A 436 31.23 14.67 4.81
CA GLY A 436 32.43 15.17 4.12
C GLY A 436 32.41 16.66 3.74
N ILE A 437 31.41 17.43 4.15
CA ILE A 437 31.24 18.85 3.75
C ILE A 437 32.07 19.79 4.64
N ASP A 438 32.56 19.34 5.79
CA ASP A 438 33.30 20.18 6.75
C ASP A 438 34.81 20.34 6.45
N SER A 439 35.31 19.91 5.29
CA SER A 439 36.78 19.81 5.08
C SER A 439 37.36 20.32 3.75
N GLU A 440 36.63 21.10 2.94
CA GLU A 440 37.15 21.55 1.62
C GLU A 440 37.28 23.08 1.41
N ASP A 441 36.99 23.93 2.40
CA ASP A 441 37.19 25.38 2.27
C ASP A 441 38.33 25.89 3.19
N GLU A 442 39.55 25.39 2.97
CA GLU A 442 40.80 26.04 3.38
C GLU A 442 41.65 26.29 2.12
N GLU A 443 41.17 27.17 1.24
CA GLU A 443 42.08 27.86 0.30
C GLU A 443 42.68 29.05 1.06
N GLU A 444 43.86 28.85 1.64
CA GLU A 444 44.71 29.96 2.08
C GLU A 444 45.16 30.74 0.83
N GLU A 445 44.72 31.99 0.72
CA GLU A 445 45.34 32.97 -0.18
C GLU A 445 46.76 33.22 0.31
N GLU A 446 47.76 32.53 -0.25
CA GLU A 446 49.17 32.90 -0.06
C GLU A 446 49.48 34.14 -0.91
N GLU A 447 49.71 35.27 -0.23
CA GLU A 447 50.35 36.45 -0.80
C GLU A 447 51.84 36.13 -1.05
N ASP A 448 52.27 36.26 -2.31
CA ASP A 448 53.64 36.10 -2.76
C ASP A 448 54.59 37.09 -2.04
N GLU A 449 55.52 36.59 -1.21
CA GLU A 449 56.76 37.30 -0.89
C GLU A 449 57.97 36.45 -1.34
N ASP A 450 58.70 37.02 -2.30
CA ASP A 450 59.96 36.54 -2.86
C ASP A 450 61.02 36.35 -1.77
N ASP A 451 61.66 35.18 -1.69
CA ASP A 451 63.05 35.11 -1.21
C ASP A 451 63.83 33.86 -1.67
N GLU A 452 65.15 34.06 -1.69
CA GLU A 452 66.12 33.53 -2.65
C GLU A 452 66.45 32.03 -2.63
N VAL A 453 66.82 31.58 -3.83
CA VAL A 453 67.43 30.30 -4.19
C VAL A 453 68.80 30.11 -3.52
N VAL A 454 68.99 29.03 -2.75
CA VAL A 454 70.31 28.42 -2.56
C VAL A 454 70.24 26.91 -2.70
N ASP A 455 71.09 26.41 -3.60
CA ASP A 455 71.10 25.09 -4.19
C ASP A 455 72.03 24.09 -3.46
N MET A 456 71.53 22.86 -3.29
CA MET A 456 72.25 21.56 -3.22
C MET A 456 73.27 21.26 -2.09
N PRO A 457 73.70 19.99 -1.84
CA PRO A 457 73.53 18.79 -2.68
C PRO A 457 73.06 17.49 -1.99
N SER A 458 72.62 16.57 -2.86
CA SER A 458 72.40 15.15 -2.60
C SER A 458 73.72 14.35 -2.59
N SER A 459 73.82 13.30 -1.76
CA SER A 459 74.48 12.03 -2.14
C SER A 459 74.34 10.90 -1.09
N SER A 460 73.75 9.80 -1.55
CA SER A 460 74.26 8.41 -1.43
C SER A 460 74.30 7.62 -0.10
N LYS A 461 73.80 6.37 -0.24
CA LYS A 461 74.19 5.05 0.35
C LYS A 461 73.06 4.40 1.17
N LYS A 462 72.32 3.40 0.67
CA LYS A 462 72.64 1.98 0.34
C LYS A 462 73.01 1.09 1.56
N SER A 463 72.14 0.08 1.77
CA SER A 463 72.33 -1.32 2.19
C SER A 463 72.66 -1.69 3.65
N SER A 464 71.80 -2.53 4.24
CA SER A 464 72.02 -3.94 4.68
C SER A 464 71.00 -4.30 5.79
N ASP A 465 70.04 -5.22 5.62
CA ASP A 465 70.05 -6.70 5.53
C ASP A 465 70.30 -7.48 6.84
N VAL A 466 69.47 -8.54 6.99
CA VAL A 466 69.66 -9.84 7.70
C VAL A 466 68.94 -10.07 9.05
N ASN A 467 67.88 -10.91 9.01
CA ASN A 467 67.65 -12.21 9.72
C ASN A 467 66.14 -12.43 9.96
N ALA A 468 65.51 -13.60 9.91
CA ALA A 468 65.80 -14.96 9.45
C ALA A 468 64.42 -15.69 9.40
N THR A 469 64.28 -16.61 8.45
CA THR A 469 63.19 -17.59 8.22
C THR A 469 63.19 -18.74 9.26
N PRO A 470 62.35 -19.82 9.23
CA PRO A 470 61.33 -20.27 8.25
C PRO A 470 59.99 -20.84 8.83
N SER A 471 59.10 -21.19 7.89
CA SER A 471 57.84 -21.97 7.97
C SER A 471 58.05 -23.48 8.27
N PRO A 472 57.00 -24.34 8.38
CA PRO A 472 56.40 -24.95 7.16
C PRO A 472 54.94 -25.51 7.22
N THR A 473 54.41 -25.74 6.01
CA THR A 473 53.56 -26.88 5.53
C THR A 473 52.06 -27.03 5.87
N SER A 474 51.28 -27.05 4.79
CA SER A 474 49.93 -27.64 4.57
C SER A 474 49.90 -29.17 4.78
N PRO A 475 48.74 -29.88 4.69
CA PRO A 475 48.33 -30.37 3.34
C PRO A 475 46.83 -30.75 3.10
N LEU A 476 46.51 -30.87 1.79
CA LEU A 476 45.64 -31.84 1.08
C LEU A 476 44.10 -31.69 0.94
N SER A 477 43.69 -31.61 -0.33
CA SER A 477 42.39 -31.99 -0.92
C SER A 477 42.32 -33.52 -1.22
N PRO A 478 41.17 -34.08 -1.67
CA PRO A 478 40.98 -34.34 -3.12
C PRO A 478 39.52 -34.25 -3.66
N VAL A 479 39.28 -33.69 -4.85
CA VAL A 479 38.95 -34.32 -6.17
C VAL A 479 37.52 -34.90 -6.36
N THR A 480 36.71 -34.14 -7.12
CA THR A 480 35.79 -34.41 -8.29
C THR A 480 35.37 -35.86 -8.69
N PRO A 481 34.26 -36.10 -9.47
CA PRO A 481 33.96 -35.41 -10.75
C PRO A 481 32.49 -35.20 -11.20
N MET A 482 32.36 -34.31 -12.20
CA MET A 482 31.23 -34.20 -13.13
C MET A 482 31.18 -35.40 -14.10
N SER A 483 30.00 -35.69 -14.63
CA SER A 483 29.85 -36.42 -15.90
C SER A 483 28.62 -35.92 -16.66
N ALA A 484 28.86 -35.59 -17.93
CA ALA A 484 27.87 -35.38 -18.96
C ALA A 484 28.28 -36.24 -20.15
N VAL A 485 27.45 -37.20 -20.61
CA VAL A 485 27.43 -37.64 -22.03
C VAL A 485 26.10 -38.36 -22.39
N SER A 486 25.54 -37.93 -23.53
CA SER A 486 24.83 -38.68 -24.60
C SER A 486 23.64 -39.63 -24.32
N SER A 487 22.49 -39.20 -24.85
CA SER A 487 21.65 -39.86 -25.88
C SER A 487 21.82 -41.36 -26.16
N PHE A 488 20.72 -42.11 -26.07
CA PHE A 488 20.34 -43.14 -27.06
C PHE A 488 18.81 -43.23 -27.20
N SER A 489 18.38 -43.37 -28.45
CA SER A 489 17.00 -43.45 -28.94
C SER A 489 16.50 -44.89 -29.05
N THR A 490 15.18 -45.10 -28.90
CA THR A 490 14.31 -46.09 -29.61
C THR A 490 12.86 -45.72 -29.26
N SER A 491 12.06 -45.08 -30.13
CA SER A 491 11.32 -45.60 -31.31
C SER A 491 10.18 -46.57 -30.99
N THR A 492 8.93 -46.08 -31.16
CA THR A 492 7.80 -46.68 -31.91
C THR A 492 6.77 -45.56 -32.11
N ALA A 493 6.61 -44.96 -33.31
CA ALA A 493 5.71 -45.38 -34.40
C ALA A 493 4.23 -45.42 -33.95
N ALA A 494 3.20 -44.88 -34.61
CA ALA A 494 2.91 -44.21 -35.88
C ALA A 494 1.49 -43.59 -35.66
N THR A 495 0.85 -42.72 -36.44
CA THR A 495 0.69 -42.62 -37.89
C THR A 495 -0.05 -41.31 -38.18
N ALA A 496 0.33 -40.61 -39.24
CA ALA A 496 -0.36 -39.46 -39.80
C ALA A 496 -1.31 -39.87 -40.95
N THR A 497 -2.43 -39.18 -41.10
CA THR A 497 -3.19 -39.03 -42.37
C THR A 497 -3.96 -37.70 -42.32
N LYS A 498 -3.47 -36.60 -42.91
CA LYS A 498 -3.80 -36.06 -44.25
C LYS A 498 -5.31 -35.98 -44.58
N SER A 499 -5.82 -34.73 -44.62
CA SER A 499 -6.66 -34.02 -45.64
C SER A 499 -7.74 -34.78 -46.43
N PRO A 500 -8.85 -34.18 -46.95
CA PRO A 500 -8.93 -32.81 -47.50
C PRO A 500 -10.29 -32.05 -47.36
N THR A 501 -10.28 -30.78 -47.78
CA THR A 501 -11.44 -29.95 -48.16
C THR A 501 -12.22 -30.53 -49.37
N PRO A 502 -13.50 -30.18 -49.60
CA PRO A 502 -13.79 -29.12 -50.59
C PRO A 502 -15.08 -28.27 -50.37
N THR A 503 -15.07 -27.03 -50.89
CA THR A 503 -16.10 -26.27 -51.67
C THR A 503 -17.62 -26.50 -51.40
N THR A 504 -18.56 -25.52 -51.36
CA THR A 504 -18.97 -24.51 -52.37
C THR A 504 -20.13 -23.63 -51.82
N SER A 505 -20.31 -22.41 -52.41
CA SER A 505 -21.57 -21.71 -52.79
C SER A 505 -22.57 -21.26 -51.69
N SER A 506 -23.29 -20.12 -51.75
CA SER A 506 -23.44 -19.01 -52.71
C SER A 506 -24.48 -18.00 -52.17
N SER A 507 -24.24 -16.71 -52.41
CA SER A 507 -25.17 -15.61 -52.80
C SER A 507 -26.52 -15.35 -52.10
N ALA A 508 -26.73 -14.10 -51.68
CA ALA A 508 -27.82 -13.24 -52.20
C ALA A 508 -27.60 -11.75 -51.88
N THR A 509 -27.93 -10.93 -52.88
CA THR A 509 -27.62 -9.51 -53.10
C THR A 509 -28.90 -8.66 -53.01
N ARG A 510 -28.77 -7.34 -52.71
CA ARG A 510 -29.58 -6.16 -53.16
C ARG A 510 -29.66 -5.11 -52.02
N THR A 511 -29.55 -3.80 -52.17
CA THR A 511 -29.38 -2.83 -53.28
C THR A 511 -29.16 -1.45 -52.63
N ALA A 512 -28.26 -0.62 -53.17
CA ALA A 512 -28.19 0.84 -52.94
C ALA A 512 -29.14 1.58 -53.94
N PRO A 513 -29.40 2.90 -53.81
CA PRO A 513 -28.46 3.98 -54.22
C PRO A 513 -28.59 5.27 -53.33
N GLY A 514 -27.79 6.34 -53.42
CA GLY A 514 -26.65 6.73 -54.26
C GLY A 514 -26.25 8.20 -54.01
N THR A 515 -25.09 8.58 -54.59
CA THR A 515 -24.62 9.90 -55.09
C THR A 515 -24.37 11.05 -54.08
N SER A 516 -23.33 11.90 -54.15
CA SER A 516 -22.23 12.24 -55.10
C SER A 516 -21.29 13.22 -54.35
N SER A 517 -20.04 13.57 -54.68
CA SER A 517 -19.29 13.73 -55.93
C SER A 517 -17.80 13.99 -55.63
N SER A 518 -16.93 13.55 -56.53
CA SER A 518 -15.48 13.71 -56.63
C SER A 518 -15.04 14.98 -57.40
N SER A 519 -13.81 15.46 -57.17
CA SER A 519 -12.87 15.80 -58.26
C SER A 519 -11.44 16.07 -57.77
N SER A 520 -10.50 15.71 -58.63
CA SER A 520 -9.04 15.75 -58.51
C SER A 520 -8.46 16.57 -59.67
N THR A 521 -7.38 17.34 -59.45
CA THR A 521 -6.37 17.66 -60.48
C THR A 521 -5.08 18.20 -59.84
N ALA A 522 -3.94 17.87 -60.48
CA ALA A 522 -2.56 18.14 -60.08
C ALA A 522 -1.98 19.41 -60.75
N PHE A 523 -0.95 20.05 -60.16
CA PHE A 523 0.38 20.35 -60.76
C PHE A 523 1.28 21.28 -59.89
N ALA A 524 2.61 21.04 -59.98
CA ALA A 524 3.78 21.91 -59.80
C ALA A 524 4.23 22.40 -58.40
N GLY A 525 5.53 22.17 -58.09
CA GLY A 525 6.26 22.61 -56.88
C GLY A 525 6.70 24.08 -56.88
N PRO A 526 7.44 24.51 -55.84
CA PRO A 526 8.91 24.47 -55.98
C PRO A 526 9.68 24.06 -54.71
N THR A 527 10.85 23.47 -54.99
CA THR A 527 12.17 23.58 -54.35
C THR A 527 12.28 24.19 -52.94
N ILE A 528 12.75 23.41 -51.96
CA ILE A 528 13.49 23.92 -50.80
C ILE A 528 14.79 23.12 -50.68
N GLU A 529 15.89 23.89 -50.69
CA GLU A 529 17.28 23.47 -50.53
C GLU A 529 17.53 22.60 -49.29
N SER A 530 18.33 21.56 -49.50
CA SER A 530 19.08 20.83 -48.49
C SER A 530 20.37 21.60 -48.13
N ALA A 531 20.55 21.89 -46.84
CA ALA A 531 21.81 22.34 -46.23
C ALA A 531 21.84 21.97 -44.73
N PRO A 532 23.03 21.78 -44.12
CA PRO A 532 23.35 20.50 -43.48
C PRO A 532 23.36 20.46 -41.95
N LEU A 533 23.53 19.24 -41.43
CA LEU A 533 23.99 18.93 -40.08
C LEU A 533 25.18 19.81 -39.64
N ASN A 534 24.96 20.63 -38.62
CA ASN A 534 25.82 20.74 -37.42
C ASN A 534 25.30 21.89 -36.55
N ARG A 535 24.34 21.61 -35.65
CA ARG A 535 24.19 22.42 -34.44
C ARG A 535 24.84 21.66 -33.31
N ARG A 536 26.14 21.90 -33.17
CA ARG A 536 26.95 21.58 -32.01
C ARG A 536 26.18 22.11 -30.79
N MET A 537 25.54 21.22 -30.03
CA MET A 537 25.00 21.58 -28.72
C MET A 537 26.20 22.05 -27.90
N SER A 538 26.17 23.30 -27.47
CA SER A 538 27.17 23.83 -26.55
C SER A 538 27.07 23.03 -25.26
N SER A 539 28.03 22.12 -25.09
CA SER A 539 28.36 21.52 -23.81
C SER A 539 28.90 22.61 -22.89
N THR A 540 28.01 23.32 -22.22
CA THR A 540 28.30 24.04 -20.99
C THR A 540 27.50 23.37 -19.89
N SER A 541 27.90 22.13 -19.55
CA SER A 541 27.48 21.48 -18.31
C SER A 541 28.29 22.10 -17.17
N SER A 542 27.80 23.22 -16.61
CA SER A 542 28.08 23.48 -15.20
C SER A 542 27.36 22.36 -14.45
N THR A 543 28.12 21.40 -13.94
CA THR A 543 27.59 20.34 -13.06
C THR A 543 27.15 21.00 -11.77
N CYS A 544 25.91 21.50 -11.71
CA CYS A 544 25.39 22.12 -10.50
C CYS A 544 25.41 21.05 -9.40
N ALA A 545 26.22 21.28 -8.37
CA ALA A 545 26.38 20.32 -7.29
C ALA A 545 25.04 20.15 -6.56
N VAL A 546 24.71 18.90 -6.23
CA VAL A 546 23.49 18.57 -5.49
C VAL A 546 23.78 18.73 -4.01
N ASN A 547 22.98 19.53 -3.31
CA ASN A 547 23.04 19.64 -1.86
C ASN A 547 22.57 18.30 -1.24
N PRO A 548 23.41 17.61 -0.46
CA PRO A 548 23.07 16.30 0.10
C PRO A 548 22.05 16.38 1.24
N ILE A 549 21.81 17.56 1.82
CA ILE A 549 20.80 17.79 2.86
C ILE A 549 19.41 17.94 2.22
N THR A 550 19.26 18.84 1.26
CA THR A 550 17.95 19.16 0.65
C THR A 550 17.62 18.34 -0.59
N GLY A 551 18.63 17.74 -1.22
CA GLY A 551 18.50 17.07 -2.52
C GLY A 551 18.32 18.03 -3.71
N ALA A 552 18.23 19.34 -3.47
CA ALA A 552 18.16 20.37 -4.50
C ALA A 552 19.56 20.74 -5.03
N TYR A 553 19.62 21.40 -6.17
CA TYR A 553 20.84 22.05 -6.64
C TYR A 553 21.18 23.23 -5.73
N TYR A 554 22.48 23.48 -5.53
CA TYR A 554 22.88 24.75 -4.91
C TYR A 554 22.37 25.91 -5.76
N PRO A 555 21.76 26.94 -5.14
CA PRO A 555 21.40 28.15 -5.85
C PRO A 555 22.68 28.76 -6.47
N ASP A 556 22.55 29.32 -7.68
CA ASP A 556 23.68 29.98 -8.34
C ASP A 556 24.22 31.08 -7.41
N PRO A 557 25.53 31.10 -7.11
CA PRO A 557 26.14 32.17 -6.31
C PRO A 557 25.83 33.59 -6.82
N SER A 558 25.56 33.75 -8.12
CA SER A 558 25.10 35.02 -8.68
C SER A 558 23.71 35.42 -8.17
N ALA A 559 22.76 34.48 -8.08
CA ALA A 559 21.41 34.70 -7.59
C ALA A 559 21.39 35.03 -6.08
N ILE A 560 22.26 34.39 -5.29
CA ILE A 560 22.44 34.74 -3.87
C ILE A 560 22.96 36.16 -3.74
N ARG A 561 23.99 36.53 -4.51
CA ARG A 561 24.54 37.90 -4.51
C ARG A 561 23.53 38.94 -4.95
N THR A 562 22.68 38.64 -5.94
CA THR A 562 21.59 39.54 -6.36
C THR A 562 20.53 39.66 -5.26
N ALA A 563 20.09 38.56 -4.66
CA ALA A 563 19.13 38.60 -3.55
C ALA A 563 19.69 39.37 -2.34
N MET A 564 20.97 39.21 -2.03
CA MET A 564 21.66 39.99 -1.01
C MET A 564 21.89 41.45 -1.44
N ALA A 565 22.01 41.76 -2.72
CA ALA A 565 22.13 43.14 -3.20
C ALA A 565 20.79 43.89 -3.15
N ASP A 566 19.67 43.18 -3.33
CA ASP A 566 18.32 43.72 -3.29
C ASP A 566 17.79 43.92 -1.85
N MET A 567 18.39 43.28 -0.85
CA MET A 567 18.06 43.44 0.57
C MET A 567 18.70 44.69 1.19
N THR A 568 17.91 45.43 1.98
CA THR A 568 18.40 46.56 2.78
C THR A 568 19.32 46.08 3.91
N GLU A 569 20.15 46.98 4.44
CA GLU A 569 21.09 46.65 5.54
C GLU A 569 20.36 46.20 6.81
N GLU A 570 19.20 46.80 7.11
CA GLU A 570 18.32 46.41 8.22
C GLU A 570 17.73 44.99 8.03
N GLU A 571 17.29 44.64 6.82
CA GLU A 571 16.79 43.29 6.51
C GLU A 571 17.90 42.23 6.61
N LYS A 572 19.14 42.57 6.23
CA LYS A 572 20.29 41.68 6.39
C LYS A 572 20.62 41.41 7.84
N GLU A 573 20.57 42.44 8.70
CA GLU A 573 20.76 42.28 10.13
C GLU A 573 19.66 41.41 10.77
N GLU A 574 18.41 41.58 10.33
CA GLU A 574 17.31 40.72 10.78
C GLU A 574 17.46 39.25 10.34
N GLU A 575 17.84 39.00 9.08
CA GLU A 575 18.08 37.64 8.59
C GLU A 575 19.27 36.99 9.29
N ALA A 576 20.36 37.73 9.51
CA ALA A 576 21.50 37.28 10.29
C ALA A 576 21.11 36.93 11.73
N GLY A 577 20.26 37.74 12.36
CA GLY A 577 19.68 37.46 13.69
C GLY A 577 18.84 36.18 13.69
N ARG A 578 17.96 35.99 12.69
CA ARG A 578 17.16 34.75 12.55
C ARG A 578 18.02 33.52 12.36
N LEU A 579 19.11 33.62 11.58
CA LEU A 579 20.07 32.55 11.39
C LEU A 579 20.78 32.19 12.69
N LEU A 580 21.24 33.19 13.46
CA LEU A 580 21.90 32.97 14.74
C LEU A 580 20.98 32.26 15.75
N ASP A 581 19.72 32.67 15.82
CA ASP A 581 18.69 32.01 16.63
C ASP A 581 18.42 30.57 16.18
N LEU A 582 18.48 30.31 14.86
CA LEU A 582 18.31 28.97 14.29
C LEU A 582 19.49 28.06 14.66
N PHE A 583 20.72 28.56 14.58
CA PHE A 583 21.93 27.84 15.03
C PHE A 583 21.86 27.51 16.52
N ASP A 584 21.46 28.46 17.37
CA ASP A 584 21.30 28.23 18.80
C ASP A 584 20.18 27.25 19.15
N LYS A 585 19.08 27.22 18.37
CA LYS A 585 18.04 26.19 18.49
C LYS A 585 18.55 24.82 18.07
N LEU A 586 19.30 24.71 16.98
CA LEU A 586 19.92 23.45 16.53
C LEU A 586 20.92 22.91 17.56
N ARG A 587 21.71 23.78 18.20
CA ARG A 587 22.63 23.38 19.28
C ARG A 587 21.87 22.84 20.50
N ARG A 588 20.72 23.42 20.84
CA ARG A 588 19.88 22.96 21.96
C ARG A 588 19.20 21.62 21.71
N THR A 589 18.92 21.24 20.46
CA THR A 589 18.28 19.95 20.14
C THR A 589 19.26 18.77 20.15
N GLY A 590 20.58 19.02 20.23
CA GLY A 590 21.60 17.99 20.43
C GLY A 590 21.80 17.03 19.25
N VAL A 591 21.26 17.36 18.07
CA VAL A 591 21.29 16.50 16.88
C VAL A 591 22.62 16.61 16.12
N MET A 592 23.35 17.73 16.23
CA MET A 592 24.68 17.96 15.64
C MET A 592 25.48 18.97 16.48
N ASP A 593 26.81 18.81 16.56
CA ASP A 593 27.72 19.82 17.14
C ASP A 593 28.09 20.85 16.07
N VAL A 594 27.25 21.87 15.93
CA VAL A 594 27.43 22.93 14.94
C VAL A 594 28.12 24.13 15.59
N ARG A 595 29.33 24.48 15.15
CA ARG A 595 30.06 25.67 15.58
C ARG A 595 29.51 26.90 14.84
N ASN A 596 29.27 27.99 15.56
CA ASN A 596 28.74 29.24 14.98
C ASN A 596 29.88 30.02 14.29
N PRO A 597 29.84 30.21 12.94
CA PRO A 597 30.91 30.88 12.21
C PRO A 597 31.12 32.34 12.64
N ALA A 598 30.07 33.04 13.08
CA ALA A 598 30.17 34.44 13.52
C ALA A 598 30.94 34.57 14.84
N LEU A 599 30.81 33.60 15.75
CA LEU A 599 31.61 33.56 16.98
C LEU A 599 33.07 33.24 16.69
N GLU A 600 33.33 32.39 15.70
CA GLU A 600 34.69 32.04 15.28
C GLU A 600 35.40 33.21 14.60
N ALA A 601 34.71 33.92 13.70
CA ALA A 601 35.23 35.15 13.10
C ALA A 601 35.55 36.21 14.18
N GLY A 602 34.70 36.36 15.19
CA GLY A 602 34.95 37.26 16.33
C GLY A 602 36.13 36.82 17.22
N LEU A 603 36.36 35.52 17.38
CA LEU A 603 37.51 34.98 18.11
C LEU A 603 38.82 35.18 17.32
N LYS A 604 38.81 34.87 16.02
CA LYS A 604 39.94 35.11 15.10
C LYS A 604 40.29 36.59 15.02
N GLN A 605 39.29 37.48 15.01
CA GLN A 605 39.51 38.93 15.06
C GLN A 605 40.21 39.34 16.36
N ARG A 606 39.75 38.85 17.52
CA ARG A 606 40.37 39.14 18.83
C ARG A 606 41.77 38.54 18.99
N GLU A 607 42.08 37.48 18.26
CA GLU A 607 43.43 36.90 18.22
C GLU A 607 44.35 37.74 17.35
N ARG A 608 43.87 38.24 16.20
CA ARG A 608 44.60 39.23 15.39
C ARG A 608 44.85 40.53 16.15
N ASP A 609 43.85 41.07 16.82
CA ASP A 609 43.99 42.32 17.60
C ASP A 609 45.04 42.15 18.71
N ARG A 610 45.02 41.01 19.43
CA ARG A 610 46.04 40.68 20.44
C ARG A 610 47.45 40.56 19.86
N TYR A 611 47.57 40.03 18.64
CA TYR A 611 48.86 39.93 17.96
C TYR A 611 49.44 41.32 17.62
N TYR A 612 48.61 42.25 17.15
CA TYR A 612 49.04 43.63 16.87
C TYR A 612 49.37 44.40 18.16
N ASP A 613 48.56 44.28 19.21
CA ASP A 613 48.85 44.89 20.51
C ASP A 613 50.18 44.41 21.11
N GLU A 614 50.46 43.10 21.01
CA GLU A 614 51.70 42.53 21.53
C GLU A 614 52.93 42.93 20.69
N ARG A 615 52.74 43.18 19.40
CA ARG A 615 53.78 43.72 18.52
C ARG A 615 54.07 45.19 18.83
N GLU A 616 53.04 46.03 19.00
CA GLU A 616 53.22 47.44 19.42
C GLU A 616 53.92 47.53 20.79
N ARG A 617 53.58 46.63 21.72
CA ARG A 617 54.22 46.58 23.04
C ARG A 617 55.71 46.27 22.95
N LYS A 618 56.12 45.39 22.03
CA LYS A 618 57.54 45.07 21.78
C LYS A 618 58.27 46.22 21.11
N GLU A 619 57.63 46.87 20.14
CA GLU A 619 58.19 48.06 19.47
C GLU A 619 58.41 49.21 20.48
N GLN A 620 57.49 49.41 21.43
CA GLN A 620 57.66 50.36 22.54
C GLN A 620 58.76 49.96 23.54
N GLU A 621 58.87 48.67 23.88
CA GLU A 621 59.95 48.17 24.75
C GLU A 621 61.33 48.36 24.10
N GLU A 622 61.44 48.15 22.79
CA GLU A 622 62.65 48.40 22.00
C GLU A 622 62.98 49.90 21.92
N GLU A 623 61.98 50.76 21.72
CA GLU A 623 62.16 52.21 21.71
C GLU A 623 62.60 52.76 23.08
N GLU A 624 62.00 52.27 24.17
CA GLU A 624 62.44 52.61 25.54
C GLU A 624 63.85 52.09 25.88
N GLU A 625 64.23 50.93 25.33
CA GLU A 625 65.58 50.38 25.49
C GLU A 625 66.60 51.20 24.71
N LEU A 626 66.27 51.64 23.49
CA LEU A 626 67.04 52.59 22.69
C LEU A 626 67.20 53.94 23.40
N GLU A 627 66.13 54.50 23.98
CA GLU A 627 66.21 55.73 24.78
C GLU A 627 67.07 55.55 26.04
N ARG A 628 67.02 54.39 26.70
CA ARG A 628 67.90 54.07 27.85
C ARG A 628 69.38 54.00 27.46
N ILE A 629 69.68 53.54 26.24
CA ILE A 629 71.05 53.40 25.73
C ILE A 629 71.60 54.77 25.27
N TYR A 630 70.78 55.59 24.61
CA TYR A 630 71.23 56.89 24.07
C TYR A 630 71.02 58.09 25.00
N GLY A 631 70.13 58.00 26.00
CA GLY A 631 69.89 59.08 26.99
C GLY A 631 70.93 59.19 28.11
N LYS A 632 72.00 58.40 28.06
CA LYS A 632 73.10 58.38 29.05
C LYS A 632 74.43 58.95 28.54
N VAL A 633 74.42 59.67 27.42
CA VAL A 633 75.60 60.35 26.84
C VAL A 633 75.60 61.84 27.16
#